data_AF-A0A9W5Z480-F1
#
_entry.id   AF-A0A9W5Z480-F1
#
_cell.length_a   1.000
_cell.length_b   1.000
_cell.length_c   1.000
_cell.angle_alpha   90.00
_cell.angle_beta   90.00
_cell.angle_gamma   90.00
#
_symmetry.space_group_name_H-M   'P 1'
#
loop_
_entity.id
_entity.type
_entity.pdbx_description
1 polymer ?
#
loop_
_entity_poly.entity_id
_entity_poly.type
_entity_poly.pdbx_seq_one_letter_code
_entity_poly.pdbx_strand_id
1 'polypeptide(L)'
;MSEDTQVAVEVVTPEAKTISKCLAAFFTVDKHQVNEAENDELILPMSESVVDMVKKLHGYLSASLPLAMVPKLYFPVRRLPLGSTGKTDRKALRAMVDTFTKESLRPYVIFNVGTEESSD
;
A
#
# COMPACT_ATOMS: atom_id res chain seq x y z
N MET A 1 2.28 8.12 17.10
CA MET A 1 1.77 6.90 16.46
C MET A 1 1.08 6.10 17.53
N SER A 2 -0.14 5.63 17.29
CA SER A 2 -0.81 4.71 18.21
C SER A 2 0.01 3.42 18.31
N GLU A 3 0.09 2.80 19.49
CA GLU A 3 0.87 1.58 19.72
C GLU A 3 0.41 0.38 18.86
N ASP A 4 -0.72 0.51 18.18
CA ASP A 4 -1.35 -0.54 17.36
C ASP A 4 -1.05 -0.43 15.85
N THR A 5 -0.13 0.44 15.42
CA THR A 5 0.22 0.56 13.99
C THR A 5 0.96 -0.68 13.50
N GLN A 6 0.38 -1.42 12.57
CA GLN A 6 1.00 -2.59 11.93
C GLN A 6 1.41 -2.27 10.49
N VAL A 7 2.58 -2.75 10.09
CA VAL A 7 3.10 -2.60 8.72
C VAL A 7 3.72 -3.91 8.23
N ALA A 8 3.48 -4.24 6.97
CA ALA A 8 4.16 -5.32 6.27
C ALA A 8 4.55 -4.87 4.86
N VAL A 9 5.68 -5.36 4.36
CA VAL A 9 6.09 -5.24 2.96
C VAL A 9 6.21 -6.64 2.38
N GLU A 10 5.64 -6.83 1.20
CA GLU A 10 5.65 -8.12 0.50
C GLU A 10 5.84 -7.91 -1.00
N VAL A 11 6.48 -8.88 -1.66
CA VAL A 11 6.62 -8.89 -3.11
C VAL A 11 5.35 -9.47 -3.72
N VAL A 12 4.69 -8.70 -4.58
CA VAL A 12 3.42 -9.06 -5.23
C VAL A 12 3.59 -9.10 -6.75
N THR A 13 2.71 -9.85 -7.41
CA THR A 13 2.66 -9.92 -8.88
C THR A 13 1.22 -9.72 -9.33
N PRO A 14 0.74 -8.47 -9.43
CA PRO A 14 -0.66 -8.20 -9.72
C PRO A 14 -1.10 -8.81 -11.06
N GLU A 15 -2.27 -9.46 -11.09
CA GLU A 15 -2.77 -10.13 -12.29
C GLU A 15 -3.05 -9.18 -13.46
N ALA A 16 -3.22 -7.88 -13.17
CA ALA A 16 -3.39 -6.82 -14.16
C ALA A 16 -2.34 -6.81 -15.29
N LYS A 17 -1.20 -7.53 -15.18
CA LYS A 17 -0.07 -7.64 -16.14
C LYS A 17 0.56 -6.30 -16.56
N THR A 18 0.03 -5.18 -16.09
CA THR A 18 0.52 -3.82 -16.35
C THR A 18 1.54 -3.36 -15.33
N ILE A 19 1.56 -3.99 -14.15
CA ILE A 19 2.56 -3.77 -13.11
C ILE A 19 3.35 -5.06 -13.00
N SER A 20 4.63 -5.01 -13.35
CA SER A 20 5.55 -6.14 -13.12
C SER A 20 5.71 -6.41 -11.62
N LYS A 21 6.23 -7.59 -11.28
CA LYS A 21 6.54 -7.99 -9.90
C LYS A 21 7.21 -6.83 -9.13
N CYS A 22 6.62 -6.44 -8.01
CA CYS A 22 7.04 -5.25 -7.26
C CYS A 22 6.79 -5.39 -5.76
N LEU A 23 7.32 -4.45 -4.99
CA LEU A 23 7.05 -4.35 -3.55
C LEU A 23 5.73 -3.62 -3.30
N ALA A 24 4.89 -4.20 -2.46
CA ALA A 24 3.68 -3.58 -1.92
C ALA A 24 3.82 -3.40 -0.40
N ALA A 25 3.50 -2.21 0.08
CA ALA A 25 3.42 -1.89 1.50
C ALA A 25 1.96 -1.98 1.96
N PHE A 26 1.72 -2.70 3.05
CA PHE A 26 0.43 -2.85 3.71
C PHE A 26 0.53 -2.26 5.10
N PHE A 27 -0.37 -1.36 5.46
CA PHE A 27 -0.29 -0.66 6.74
C PHE A 27 -1.66 -0.36 7.31
N THR A 28 -1.79 -0.42 8.63
CA THR A 28 -3.02 0.00 9.31
C THR A 28 -3.07 1.51 9.42
N VAL A 29 -4.26 2.07 9.26
CA VAL A 29 -4.55 3.49 9.50
C VAL A 29 -5.50 3.64 10.68
N ASP A 30 -5.39 4.73 11.42
CA ASP A 30 -6.28 4.98 12.57
C ASP A 30 -7.74 5.00 12.10
N LYS A 31 -8.61 4.34 12.87
CA LYS A 31 -10.04 4.11 12.53
C LYS A 31 -10.82 5.41 12.25
N HIS A 32 -10.35 6.54 12.78
CA HIS A 32 -10.97 7.85 12.56
C HIS A 32 -10.72 8.44 11.16
N GLN A 33 -9.82 7.85 10.36
CA GLN A 33 -9.49 8.34 9.01
C GLN A 33 -10.20 7.60 7.88
N VAL A 34 -11.06 6.63 8.23
CA VAL A 34 -11.75 5.77 7.28
C VAL A 34 -13.23 5.84 7.60
N ASN A 35 -14.04 6.34 6.66
CA ASN A 35 -15.48 6.16 6.75
C ASN A 35 -15.75 4.68 6.93
N GLU A 36 -16.56 4.31 7.93
CA GLU A 36 -16.90 2.92 8.24
C GLU A 36 -17.53 2.27 7.00
N ALA A 37 -16.72 1.69 6.13
CA ALA A 37 -17.21 0.80 5.11
C ALA A 37 -17.79 -0.40 5.87
N GLU A 38 -19.12 -0.50 5.83
CA GLU A 38 -19.95 -1.53 6.50
C GLU A 38 -19.63 -2.97 6.05
N ASN A 39 -18.72 -3.14 5.09
CA ASN A 39 -18.26 -4.44 4.61
C ASN A 39 -16.96 -4.87 5.29
N ASP A 40 -16.81 -6.18 5.46
CA ASP A 40 -15.65 -6.89 6.03
C ASP A 40 -14.38 -6.80 5.14
N GLU A 41 -14.32 -5.79 4.29
CA GLU A 41 -13.24 -5.54 3.34
C GLU A 41 -11.96 -5.18 4.09
N LEU A 42 -10.87 -5.86 3.71
CA LEU A 42 -9.60 -5.80 4.42
C LEU A 42 -8.70 -4.69 3.88
N ILE A 43 -8.75 -4.42 2.57
CA ILE A 43 -8.12 -3.25 1.93
C ILE A 43 -9.11 -2.09 2.03
N LEU A 44 -8.59 -0.94 2.41
CA LEU A 44 -9.37 0.27 2.61
C LEU A 44 -9.14 1.24 1.45
N PRO A 45 -10.10 2.14 1.16
CA PRO A 45 -9.87 3.20 0.19
C PRO A 45 -8.78 4.17 0.67
N MET A 46 -8.06 4.76 -0.28
CA MET A 46 -7.08 5.81 -0.04
C MET A 46 -7.79 7.15 0.17
N SER A 47 -7.96 7.58 1.42
CA SER A 47 -8.42 8.94 1.73
C SER A 47 -7.34 9.98 1.40
N GLU A 48 -7.71 11.25 1.27
CA GLU A 48 -6.75 12.33 0.95
C GLU A 48 -5.59 12.40 1.96
N SER A 49 -5.88 12.26 3.26
CA SER A 49 -4.85 12.25 4.30
C SER A 49 -3.88 11.07 4.18
N VAL A 50 -4.39 9.90 3.79
CA VAL A 50 -3.57 8.70 3.56
C VAL A 50 -2.72 8.86 2.30
N VAL A 51 -3.28 9.43 1.22
CA VAL A 51 -2.53 9.75 0.00
C VAL A 51 -1.34 10.68 0.31
N ASP A 52 -1.56 11.75 1.06
CA ASP A 52 -0.50 12.70 1.41
C ASP A 52 0.57 12.08 2.32
N MET A 53 0.16 11.26 3.28
CA MET A 53 1.08 10.49 4.13
C MET A 53 1.96 9.57 3.27
N VAL A 54 1.34 8.81 2.36
CA VAL A 54 2.04 7.85 1.50
C VAL A 54 2.99 8.57 0.53
N LYS A 55 2.59 9.71 -0.05
CA LYS A 55 3.48 10.52 -0.91
C LYS A 55 4.74 10.95 -0.17
N LYS A 56 4.60 11.46 1.05
CA LYS A 56 5.74 11.85 1.90
C LYS A 56 6.63 10.64 2.21
N LEU A 57 6.02 9.53 2.63
CA LEU A 57 6.74 8.28 2.91
C LEU A 57 7.53 7.79 1.68
N HIS A 58 6.89 7.76 0.51
CA HIS A 58 7.52 7.36 -0.74
C HIS A 58 8.72 8.26 -1.08
N GLY A 59 8.59 9.58 -0.90
CA GLY A 59 9.69 10.53 -1.08
C GLY A 59 10.88 10.24 -0.16
N TYR A 60 10.63 10.00 1.13
CA TYR A 60 11.69 9.66 2.09
C TYR A 60 12.38 8.33 1.75
N LEU A 61 11.61 7.30 1.38
CA LEU A 61 12.15 5.99 0.99
C LEU A 61 13.00 6.10 -0.28
N SER A 62 12.53 6.83 -1.29
CA SER A 62 13.26 7.05 -2.55
C SER A 62 14.56 7.83 -2.36
N ALA A 63 14.62 8.73 -1.38
CA ALA A 63 15.85 9.47 -1.06
C ALA A 63 16.86 8.64 -0.25
N SER A 64 16.41 7.61 0.46
CA SER A 64 17.22 6.89 1.46
C SER A 64 17.56 5.45 1.05
N LEU A 65 16.84 4.87 0.10
CA LEU A 65 16.96 3.48 -0.30
C LEU A 65 17.19 3.33 -1.81
N PRO A 66 17.86 2.26 -2.26
CA PRO A 66 17.88 1.90 -3.66
C PRO A 66 16.45 1.71 -4.21
N LEU A 67 16.21 2.14 -5.46
CA LEU A 67 14.88 2.07 -6.09
C LEU A 67 14.22 0.68 -6.03
N ALA A 68 15.02 -0.39 -6.08
CA ALA A 68 14.52 -1.76 -5.99
C ALA A 68 13.89 -2.12 -4.62
N MET A 69 14.16 -1.34 -3.57
CA MET A 69 13.63 -1.50 -2.22
C MET A 69 12.44 -0.57 -1.93
N VAL A 70 12.10 0.33 -2.86
CA VAL A 70 10.99 1.27 -2.69
C VAL A 70 9.67 0.61 -3.13
N PRO A 71 8.64 0.56 -2.27
CA PRO A 71 7.34 0.04 -2.65
C PRO A 71 6.70 0.84 -3.78
N LYS A 72 6.10 0.10 -4.72
CA LYS A 72 5.36 0.62 -5.88
C LYS A 72 3.86 0.75 -5.61
N LEU A 73 3.37 -0.06 -4.68
CA LEU A 73 1.97 -0.14 -4.27
C LEU A 73 1.87 0.10 -2.77
N TYR A 74 0.83 0.79 -2.35
CA TYR A 74 0.56 1.13 -0.95
C TYR A 74 -0.90 0.84 -0.64
N PHE A 75 -1.15 -0.08 0.28
CA PHE A 75 -2.48 -0.55 0.66
C PHE A 75 -2.75 -0.23 2.13
N PRO A 76 -3.62 0.74 2.44
CA PRO A 76 -4.17 0.87 3.78
C PRO A 76 -5.06 -0.34 4.04
N VAL A 77 -4.89 -0.97 5.20
CA VAL A 77 -5.65 -2.17 5.59
C VAL A 77 -6.28 -1.99 6.94
N ARG A 78 -7.43 -2.62 7.16
CA ARG A 78 -8.10 -2.60 8.47
C ARG A 78 -7.29 -3.33 9.54
N ARG A 79 -6.58 -4.38 9.14
CA ARG A 79 -5.69 -5.20 9.97
C ARG A 79 -4.75 -5.98 9.05
N LEU A 80 -3.58 -6.40 9.54
CA LEU A 80 -2.80 -7.40 8.80
C LEU A 80 -3.42 -8.80 8.98
N PRO A 81 -3.57 -9.59 7.91
CA PRO A 81 -3.98 -10.98 8.05
C PRO A 81 -2.89 -11.73 8.81
N LEU A 82 -3.29 -12.54 9.78
CA LEU A 82 -2.40 -13.37 10.59
C LEU A 82 -2.68 -14.84 10.28
N GLY A 83 -1.61 -15.63 10.17
CA GLY A 83 -1.69 -17.07 10.05
C GLY A 83 -1.98 -17.73 11.40
N SER A 84 -2.09 -19.06 11.39
CA SER A 84 -2.39 -19.88 12.57
C SER A 84 -1.42 -19.73 13.76
N THR A 85 -0.22 -19.18 13.51
CA THR A 85 0.81 -18.93 14.55
C THR A 85 0.88 -17.46 14.99
N GLY A 86 -0.08 -16.63 14.58
CA GLY A 86 -0.11 -15.19 14.89
C GLY A 86 0.89 -14.34 14.10
N LYS A 87 1.69 -14.93 13.20
CA LYS A 87 2.56 -14.19 12.27
C LYS A 87 1.76 -13.69 11.08
N THR A 88 2.22 -12.60 10.44
CA THR A 88 1.62 -12.09 9.20
C THR A 88 1.50 -13.19 8.14
N ASP A 89 0.28 -13.39 7.64
CA ASP A 89 0.01 -14.29 6.52
C ASP A 89 0.35 -13.60 5.20
N ARG A 90 1.60 -13.77 4.77
CA ARG A 90 2.10 -13.24 3.50
C ARG A 90 1.41 -13.85 2.28
N LYS A 91 0.84 -15.06 2.40
CA LYS A 91 0.08 -15.67 1.30
C LYS A 91 -1.25 -14.96 1.14
N ALA A 92 -1.94 -14.64 2.23
CA ALA A 92 -3.15 -13.84 2.21
C ALA A 92 -2.90 -12.43 1.63
N LEU A 93 -1.81 -11.76 2.04
CA LEU A 93 -1.45 -10.45 1.49
C LEU A 93 -1.26 -10.47 -0.04
N ARG A 94 -0.59 -11.49 -0.58
CA ARG A 94 -0.44 -11.63 -2.04
C ARG A 94 -1.78 -11.87 -2.72
N ALA A 95 -2.58 -12.80 -2.18
CA ALA A 95 -3.89 -13.13 -2.73
C ALA A 95 -4.84 -11.91 -2.78
N MET A 96 -4.76 -11.02 -1.79
CA MET A 96 -5.55 -9.77 -1.79
C MET A 96 -5.21 -8.86 -2.96
N VAL A 97 -3.95 -8.84 -3.42
CA VAL A 97 -3.51 -8.01 -4.54
C VAL A 97 -3.72 -8.72 -5.88
N ASP A 98 -3.60 -10.04 -5.89
CA ASP A 98 -3.76 -10.85 -7.11
C ASP A 98 -5.17 -10.69 -7.71
N THR A 99 -6.20 -10.44 -6.88
CA THR A 99 -7.58 -10.26 -7.35
C THR A 99 -7.86 -8.89 -7.99
N PHE A 100 -6.90 -7.96 -7.99
CA PHE A 100 -7.15 -6.62 -8.49
C PHE A 100 -6.98 -6.53 -10.01
N THR A 101 -7.97 -5.91 -10.67
CA THR A 101 -7.83 -5.43 -12.04
C THR A 101 -6.91 -4.21 -12.11
N LYS A 102 -6.48 -3.85 -13.32
CA LYS A 102 -5.65 -2.67 -13.56
C LYS A 102 -6.32 -1.39 -13.02
N GLU A 103 -7.61 -1.25 -13.25
CA GLU A 103 -8.40 -0.08 -12.88
C GLU A 103 -8.50 0.06 -11.36
N SER A 104 -8.76 -1.06 -10.66
CA SER A 104 -8.85 -1.08 -9.19
C SER A 104 -7.50 -0.88 -8.49
N LEU A 105 -6.37 -1.18 -9.15
CA LEU A 105 -5.03 -0.90 -8.60
C LEU A 105 -4.66 0.58 -8.63
N ARG A 106 -5.21 1.35 -9.57
CA ARG A 106 -4.80 2.73 -9.84
C ARG A 106 -4.75 3.63 -8.59
N PRO A 107 -5.71 3.60 -7.66
CA PRO A 107 -5.67 4.44 -6.46
C PRO A 107 -4.51 4.14 -5.51
N TYR A 108 -3.93 2.95 -5.60
CA TYR A 108 -2.87 2.45 -4.71
C TYR A 108 -1.47 2.61 -5.30
N VAL A 109 -1.38 3.18 -6.51
CA VAL A 109 -0.14 3.49 -7.21
C VAL A 109 0.18 4.98 -7.03
N ILE A 110 1.41 5.31 -6.65
CA ILE A 110 1.82 6.69 -6.31
C ILE A 110 2.64 7.36 -7.43
N PHE A 111 2.89 6.67 -8.55
CA PHE A 111 3.81 7.10 -9.64
C PHE A 111 3.37 8.27 -10.52
N ASN A 112 2.40 9.09 -10.11
CA ASN A 112 2.04 10.32 -10.84
C ASN A 112 2.23 11.60 -10.01
N VAL A 113 3.18 11.61 -9.08
CA VAL A 113 3.80 12.90 -8.69
C VAL A 113 4.91 13.14 -9.69
N GLY A 114 4.56 13.82 -10.79
CA GLY A 114 5.54 14.34 -11.72
C GLY A 114 6.60 15.10 -10.95
N THR A 115 7.85 14.80 -11.26
CA THR A 115 8.90 15.81 -11.28
C THR A 115 8.38 16.94 -12.16
N GLU A 116 7.79 17.98 -11.55
CA GLU A 116 7.86 19.30 -12.15
C GLU A 116 9.34 19.62 -12.21
N GLU A 117 9.84 19.59 -13.44
CA GLU A 117 11.21 19.90 -13.81
C GLU A 117 11.63 21.21 -13.15
N SER A 118 12.81 21.21 -12.55
CA SER A 118 13.61 22.42 -12.46
C SER A 118 13.77 22.94 -13.89
N SER A 119 13.01 23.97 -14.24
CA SER A 119 13.29 24.83 -15.38
C SER A 119 13.98 26.07 -14.83
N ASP A 120 15.12 26.38 -15.45
CA ASP A 120 15.97 27.57 -15.29
C ASP A 120 15.21 28.89 -15.07
#